data_AF-A0A1Y1YAL9-F1
#
_entry.id   AF-A0A1Y1YAL9-F1
#
_cell.length_a   1.000
_cell.length_b   1.000
_cell.length_c   1.000
_cell.angle_alpha   90.00
_cell.angle_beta   90.00
_cell.angle_gamma   90.00
#
_symmetry.space_group_name_H-M   'P 1'
#
loop_
_entity.id
_entity.type
_entity.pdbx_description
1 polymer ?
#
loop_
_entity_poly.entity_id
_entity_poly.type
_entity_poly.pdbx_seq_one_letter_code
_entity_poly.pdbx_strand_id
1 'polypeptide(L)'
;MPNSVARVQHNPGYKPLPHTLINFTAESMCSLLNCKDRPLVNISLPELLLFIERLTERSRINAITGIVALIYVYRLKAKLPPRAQGEYGTSHRIFLSSLLVASKYLYGDEGLNNRAMAEISGVFSTAQVNLMEKEFLGLLDYQVWVNDKEIQDFLEEHKAELCFI
;
A
#
# COMPACT_ATOMS: atom_id res chain seq x y z
N MET A 1 -0.64 -30.67 10.46
CA MET A 1 0.55 -29.79 10.36
C MET A 1 0.15 -28.42 10.87
N PRO A 2 0.68 -27.91 11.98
CA PRO A 2 0.20 -26.67 12.56
C PRO A 2 0.61 -25.47 11.70
N ASN A 3 -0.35 -24.57 11.53
CA ASN A 3 -0.29 -23.34 10.77
C ASN A 3 0.95 -22.51 11.08
N SER A 4 1.82 -22.31 10.10
CA SER A 4 2.82 -21.25 10.13
C SER A 4 2.10 -19.94 9.85
N VAL A 5 1.49 -19.38 10.89
CA VAL A 5 1.05 -17.99 10.94
C VAL A 5 2.24 -17.16 10.44
N ALA A 6 2.04 -16.32 9.42
CA ALA A 6 3.00 -15.31 9.03
C ALA A 6 3.61 -14.72 10.31
N ARG A 7 4.93 -14.58 10.37
CA ARG A 7 5.57 -13.83 11.47
C ARG A 7 5.19 -12.36 11.29
N VAL A 8 3.92 -12.05 11.57
CA VAL A 8 3.40 -10.70 11.73
C VAL A 8 4.23 -10.12 12.86
N GLN A 9 4.84 -8.96 12.60
CA GLN A 9 5.65 -8.24 13.57
C GLN A 9 4.97 -8.30 14.94
N HIS A 10 5.52 -9.10 15.85
CA HIS A 10 5.02 -9.18 17.21
C HIS A 10 5.62 -8.02 17.99
N ASN A 11 5.24 -6.80 17.62
CA ASN A 11 5.60 -5.60 18.34
C ASN A 11 4.54 -5.36 19.44
N PRO A 12 4.85 -5.57 20.73
CA PRO A 12 3.90 -5.34 21.82
C PRO A 12 3.49 -3.86 21.97
N GLY A 13 4.17 -2.93 21.27
CA GLY A 13 3.82 -1.51 21.19
C GLY A 13 3.17 -1.09 19.87
N TYR A 14 2.63 -2.01 19.08
CA TYR A 14 1.93 -1.67 17.83
C TYR A 14 0.77 -0.70 18.09
N LYS A 15 0.81 0.44 17.39
CA LYS A 15 -0.30 1.39 17.31
C LYS A 15 -0.88 1.32 15.89
N PRO A 16 -2.19 1.08 15.74
CA PRO A 16 -2.85 1.17 14.44
C PRO A 16 -2.58 2.51 13.76
N LEU A 17 -2.63 2.51 12.43
CA LEU A 17 -2.54 3.76 11.68
C LEU A 17 -3.69 4.68 12.10
N PRO A 18 -3.43 5.99 12.29
CA PRO A 18 -4.48 6.95 12.54
C PRO A 18 -5.50 6.96 11.39
N HIS A 19 -6.78 7.13 11.72
CA HIS A 19 -7.84 7.19 10.72
C HIS A 19 -7.61 8.30 9.68
N THR A 20 -6.96 9.41 10.06
CA THR A 20 -6.55 10.48 9.15
C THR A 20 -5.64 9.98 8.04
N LEU A 21 -4.62 9.18 8.38
CA LEU A 21 -3.72 8.58 7.40
C LEU A 21 -4.44 7.55 6.51
N ILE A 22 -5.36 6.76 7.06
CA ILE A 22 -6.15 5.79 6.29
C ILE A 22 -7.06 6.51 5.28
N ASN A 23 -7.77 7.55 5.73
CA ASN A 23 -8.66 8.34 4.87
C ASN A 23 -7.89 9.09 3.79
N PHE A 24 -6.79 9.75 4.17
CA PHE A 24 -5.91 10.43 3.22
C PHE A 24 -5.34 9.47 2.18
N THR A 25 -5.02 8.23 2.59
CA THR A 25 -4.60 7.18 1.65
C THR A 25 -5.71 6.83 0.68
N ALA A 26 -6.94 6.61 1.17
CA ALA A 26 -8.07 6.29 0.29
C ALA A 26 -8.35 7.42 -0.71
N GLU A 27 -8.32 8.67 -0.26
CA GLU A 27 -8.48 9.86 -1.11
C GLU A 27 -7.36 9.97 -2.16
N SER A 28 -6.11 9.81 -1.73
CA SER A 28 -4.93 9.79 -2.61
C SER A 28 -5.08 8.74 -3.71
N MET A 29 -5.53 7.54 -3.34
CA MET A 29 -5.75 6.42 -4.27
C MET A 29 -6.93 6.66 -5.22
N CYS A 30 -8.03 7.25 -4.76
CA CYS A 30 -9.15 7.67 -5.62
C CYS A 30 -8.70 8.74 -6.64
N SER A 31 -7.80 9.64 -6.24
CA SER A 31 -7.25 10.67 -7.13
C SER A 31 -6.21 10.15 -8.14
N LEU A 32 -5.71 8.92 -7.95
CA LEU A 32 -4.62 8.36 -8.74
C LEU A 32 -5.09 7.84 -10.10
N LEU A 33 -6.22 7.13 -10.14
CA LEU A 33 -6.82 6.59 -11.37
C LEU A 33 -8.33 6.64 -11.31
N ASN A 34 -8.96 7.01 -12.42
CA ASN A 34 -10.36 6.72 -12.63
C ASN A 34 -10.49 5.22 -12.96
N CYS A 35 -10.90 4.41 -11.99
CA CYS A 35 -11.04 2.97 -12.15
C CYS A 35 -12.45 2.62 -12.64
N LYS A 36 -12.53 1.64 -13.55
CA LYS A 36 -13.84 1.12 -13.97
C LYS A 36 -14.55 0.44 -12.79
N ASP A 37 -15.83 0.75 -12.59
CA ASP A 37 -16.66 0.19 -11.50
C ASP A 37 -16.96 -1.29 -11.67
N ARG A 38 -16.90 -1.82 -12.89
CA ARG A 38 -17.34 -3.18 -13.20
C ARG A 38 -16.19 -4.19 -13.14
N PRO A 39 -16.28 -5.24 -12.30
CA PRO A 39 -15.30 -6.32 -12.30
C PRO A 39 -15.31 -7.05 -13.65
N LEU A 40 -14.14 -7.16 -14.28
CA LEU A 40 -13.93 -8.02 -15.46
C LEU A 40 -13.69 -9.49 -15.07
N VAL A 41 -13.46 -9.76 -13.78
CA VAL A 41 -13.06 -11.07 -13.22
C VAL A 41 -13.91 -11.36 -11.98
N ASN A 42 -14.20 -12.64 -11.68
CA ASN A 42 -15.01 -13.13 -10.54
C ASN A 42 -14.49 -12.78 -9.13
N ILE A 43 -13.53 -11.86 -8.99
CA ILE A 43 -13.02 -11.42 -7.69
C ILE A 43 -13.84 -10.21 -7.23
N SER A 44 -14.71 -10.43 -6.25
CA SER A 44 -15.38 -9.34 -5.55
C SER A 44 -14.40 -8.72 -4.56
N LEU A 45 -13.90 -7.51 -4.86
CA LEU A 45 -13.03 -6.77 -3.96
C LEU A 45 -13.87 -5.94 -2.99
N PRO A 46 -13.44 -5.83 -1.72
CA PRO A 46 -14.07 -4.90 -0.78
C PRO A 46 -13.89 -3.46 -1.25
N GLU A 47 -14.70 -2.55 -0.71
CA GLU A 47 -14.49 -1.11 -0.92
C GLU A 47 -13.05 -0.69 -0.57
N LEU A 48 -12.51 0.27 -1.32
CA LEU A 48 -11.09 0.62 -1.23
C LEU A 48 -10.69 1.08 0.19
N LEU A 49 -11.51 1.89 0.84
CA LEU A 49 -11.27 2.35 2.21
C LEU A 49 -11.19 1.16 3.19
N LEU A 50 -12.17 0.25 3.11
CA LEU A 50 -12.22 -0.96 3.93
C LEU A 50 -11.05 -1.91 3.63
N PHE A 51 -10.60 -1.96 2.37
CA PHE A 51 -9.42 -2.71 1.98
C PHE A 51 -8.16 -2.13 2.64
N ILE A 52 -7.97 -0.81 2.57
CA ILE A 52 -6.84 -0.11 3.18
C ILE A 52 -6.84 -0.32 4.69
N GLU A 53 -7.97 -0.10 5.36
CA GLU A 53 -8.12 -0.30 6.81
C GLU A 53 -7.74 -1.72 7.21
N ARG A 54 -8.34 -2.73 6.57
CA ARG A 54 -8.07 -4.14 6.91
C ARG A 54 -6.64 -4.56 6.60
N LEU A 55 -6.07 -4.12 5.48
CA LEU A 55 -4.73 -4.51 5.08
C LEU A 55 -3.70 -3.90 6.02
N THR A 56 -3.85 -2.63 6.39
CA THR A 56 -2.93 -1.92 7.31
C THR A 56 -3.04 -2.47 8.73
N GLU A 57 -4.24 -2.75 9.22
CA GLU A 57 -4.46 -3.37 10.53
C GLU A 57 -3.83 -4.77 10.64
N ARG A 58 -4.09 -5.64 9.66
CA ARG A 58 -3.60 -7.03 9.67
C ARG A 58 -2.11 -7.14 9.43
N SER A 59 -1.53 -6.22 8.65
CA SER A 59 -0.09 -6.19 8.39
C SER A 59 0.73 -5.60 9.53
N ARG A 60 0.08 -4.94 10.50
CA ARG A 60 0.71 -4.29 11.66
C ARG A 60 1.81 -3.29 11.30
N ILE A 61 1.62 -2.56 10.21
CA ILE A 61 2.56 -1.55 9.75
C ILE A 61 2.51 -0.28 10.62
N ASN A 62 3.65 0.40 10.77
CA ASN A 62 3.68 1.70 11.44
C ASN A 62 3.39 2.86 10.45
N ALA A 63 3.18 4.05 11.01
CA ALA A 63 2.87 5.25 10.23
C ALA A 63 3.93 5.57 9.17
N ILE A 64 5.21 5.42 9.49
CA ILE A 64 6.32 5.65 8.56
C ILE A 64 6.21 4.75 7.32
N THR A 65 5.86 3.48 7.51
CA THR A 65 5.65 2.54 6.39
C THR A 65 4.48 2.99 5.50
N GLY A 66 3.40 3.50 6.11
CA GLY A 66 2.28 4.09 5.37
C GLY A 66 2.68 5.35 4.59
N ILE A 67 3.48 6.23 5.17
CA ILE A 67 4.00 7.44 4.51
C ILE A 67 4.91 7.08 3.34
N VAL A 68 5.83 6.13 3.49
CA VAL A 68 6.69 5.65 2.39
C VAL A 68 5.84 5.02 1.27
N ALA A 69 4.81 4.27 1.61
CA ALA A 69 3.86 3.73 0.62
C ALA A 69 3.13 4.85 -0.14
N LEU A 70 2.74 5.93 0.54
CA LEU A 70 2.13 7.10 -0.09
C LEU A 70 3.09 7.85 -1.00
N ILE A 71 4.36 8.02 -0.59
CA ILE A 71 5.41 8.59 -1.45
C ILE A 71 5.50 7.80 -2.77
N TYR A 72 5.48 6.47 -2.70
CA TYR A 72 5.49 5.63 -3.91
C TYR A 72 4.23 5.80 -4.76
N VAL A 73 3.06 5.92 -4.14
CA VAL A 73 1.79 6.21 -4.82
C VAL A 73 1.86 7.56 -5.56
N TYR A 74 2.45 8.59 -4.96
CA TYR A 74 2.63 9.91 -5.58
C TYR A 74 3.67 9.89 -6.70
N ARG A 75 4.78 9.17 -6.53
CA ARG A 75 5.76 8.94 -7.59
C ARG A 75 5.13 8.25 -8.80
N LEU A 76 4.27 7.24 -8.55
CA LEU A 76 3.52 6.59 -9.62
C LEU A 76 2.59 7.60 -10.31
N LYS A 77 1.82 8.38 -9.54
CA LYS A 77 0.90 9.39 -10.07
C LYS A 77 1.61 10.40 -10.99
N ALA A 78 2.81 10.84 -10.64
CA ALA A 78 3.62 11.77 -11.44
C ALA A 78 4.09 11.18 -12.78
N LYS A 79 4.19 9.84 -12.88
CA LYS A 79 4.57 9.12 -14.10
C LYS A 79 3.39 8.74 -14.98
N LEU A 80 2.17 8.74 -14.43
CA LEU A 80 0.99 8.37 -15.18
C LEU A 80 0.55 9.51 -16.12
N PRO A 81 0.07 9.18 -17.34
CA PRO A 81 -0.57 10.16 -18.20
C PRO A 81 -1.75 10.85 -17.49
N PRO A 82 -2.05 12.14 -17.77
CA PRO A 82 -3.14 12.88 -17.12
C PRO A 82 -4.55 12.26 -17.25
N ARG A 83 -4.73 11.29 -18.16
CA ARG A 83 -5.99 10.57 -18.40
C ARG A 83 -5.83 9.06 -18.26
N ALA A 84 -4.86 8.62 -17.46
CA ALA A 84 -4.69 7.20 -17.17
C ALA A 84 -5.98 6.64 -16.55
N GLN A 85 -6.43 5.50 -17.08
CA GLN A 85 -7.59 4.78 -16.56
C GLN A 85 -7.14 3.44 -16.01
N GLY A 86 -7.63 3.10 -14.82
CA GLY A 86 -7.41 1.82 -14.20
C GLY A 86 -8.53 0.83 -14.55
N GLU A 87 -8.18 -0.44 -14.63
CA GLU A 87 -9.19 -1.50 -14.57
C GLU A 87 -9.71 -1.67 -13.13
N TYR A 88 -10.82 -2.38 -12.96
CA TYR A 88 -11.36 -2.70 -11.64
C TYR A 88 -10.31 -3.37 -10.75
N GLY A 89 -10.15 -2.85 -9.53
CA GLY A 89 -9.17 -3.34 -8.56
C GLY A 89 -7.74 -2.83 -8.78
N THR A 90 -7.47 -1.98 -9.78
CA THR A 90 -6.13 -1.41 -10.00
C THR A 90 -5.68 -0.61 -8.78
N SER A 91 -6.54 0.20 -8.17
CA SER A 91 -6.21 0.93 -6.94
C SER A 91 -5.85 -0.01 -5.79
N HIS A 92 -6.60 -1.10 -5.58
CA HIS A 92 -6.28 -2.10 -4.56
C HIS A 92 -4.92 -2.74 -4.80
N ARG A 93 -4.60 -3.06 -6.07
CA ARG A 93 -3.33 -3.66 -6.45
C ARG A 93 -2.16 -2.70 -6.24
N ILE A 94 -2.33 -1.45 -6.64
CA ILE A 94 -1.32 -0.38 -6.44
C ILE A 94 -1.08 -0.18 -4.96
N PHE A 95 -2.13 -0.05 -4.14
CA PHE A 95 -1.98 0.15 -2.70
C PHE A 95 -1.29 -1.03 -2.01
N LEU A 96 -1.69 -2.27 -2.33
CA LEU A 96 -1.04 -3.46 -1.77
C LEU A 96 0.44 -3.49 -2.15
N SER A 97 0.77 -3.21 -3.40
CA SER A 97 2.14 -3.24 -3.91
C SER A 97 2.99 -2.14 -3.30
N SER A 98 2.46 -0.91 -3.19
CA SER A 98 3.17 0.20 -2.56
C SER A 98 3.49 -0.11 -1.09
N LEU A 99 2.55 -0.71 -0.38
CA LEU A 99 2.75 -1.06 1.03
C LEU A 99 3.76 -2.19 1.22
N LEU A 100 3.69 -3.22 0.38
CA LEU A 100 4.63 -4.33 0.37
C LEU A 100 6.06 -3.84 0.10
N VAL A 101 6.25 -3.04 -0.96
CA VAL A 101 7.56 -2.49 -1.32
C VAL A 101 8.09 -1.57 -0.22
N ALA A 102 7.24 -0.73 0.38
CA ALA A 102 7.63 0.13 1.51
C ALA A 102 8.12 -0.67 2.71
N SER A 103 7.41 -1.75 3.06
CA SER A 103 7.82 -2.62 4.16
C SER A 103 9.16 -3.31 3.89
N LYS A 104 9.35 -3.85 2.68
CA LYS A 104 10.64 -4.47 2.29
C LYS A 104 11.77 -3.45 2.25
N TYR A 105 11.51 -2.23 1.80
CA TYR A 105 12.50 -1.16 1.78
C TYR A 105 12.98 -0.79 3.19
N LEU A 106 12.05 -0.65 4.14
CA LEU A 106 12.36 -0.21 5.50
C LEU A 106 12.95 -1.32 6.39
N TYR A 107 12.49 -2.56 6.23
CA TYR A 107 12.81 -3.64 7.17
C TYR A 107 13.50 -4.85 6.53
N GLY A 108 13.69 -4.87 5.21
CA GLY A 108 14.31 -6.00 4.52
C GLY A 108 13.61 -7.32 4.81
N ASP A 109 14.37 -8.31 5.28
CA ASP A 109 13.90 -9.67 5.62
C ASP A 109 12.96 -9.72 6.83
N GLU A 110 12.98 -8.69 7.69
CA GLU A 110 12.08 -8.57 8.85
C GLU A 110 10.73 -7.91 8.47
N GLY A 111 10.60 -7.46 7.23
CA GLY A 111 9.40 -6.84 6.68
C GLY A 111 8.37 -7.82 6.15
N LEU A 112 7.35 -7.29 5.47
CA LEU A 112 6.36 -8.08 4.76
C LEU A 112 7.00 -8.75 3.54
N ASN A 113 6.73 -10.04 3.38
CA ASN A 113 7.04 -10.76 2.16
C ASN A 113 5.77 -11.08 1.35
N ASN A 114 5.94 -11.50 0.10
CA ASN A 114 4.84 -11.68 -0.85
C ASN A 114 3.84 -12.75 -0.39
N ARG A 115 4.34 -13.78 0.30
CA ARG A 115 3.50 -14.83 0.87
C ARG A 115 2.64 -14.28 2.01
N ALA A 116 3.25 -13.59 2.98
CA ALA A 116 2.53 -12.98 4.09
C ALA A 116 1.50 -11.95 3.59
N MET A 117 1.87 -11.13 2.61
CA MET A 117 0.96 -10.14 2.02
C MET A 117 -0.24 -10.79 1.32
N ALA A 118 -0.03 -11.89 0.59
CA ALA A 118 -1.12 -12.67 0.01
C ALA A 118 -2.08 -13.21 1.09
N GLU A 119 -1.53 -13.83 2.14
CA GLU A 119 -2.30 -14.36 3.28
C GLU A 119 -3.09 -13.26 4.00
N ILE A 120 -2.47 -12.10 4.25
CA ILE A 120 -3.11 -10.93 4.91
C ILE A 120 -4.24 -10.35 4.05
N SER A 121 -4.01 -10.21 2.74
CA SER A 121 -5.00 -9.66 1.81
C SER A 121 -6.27 -10.52 1.73
N GLY A 122 -6.14 -11.85 1.82
CA GLY A 122 -7.23 -12.81 1.69
C GLY A 122 -7.91 -12.85 0.31
N VAL A 123 -7.46 -12.04 -0.65
CA VAL A 123 -8.09 -11.89 -1.98
C VAL A 123 -7.13 -12.17 -3.14
N PHE A 124 -5.82 -12.08 -2.92
CA PHE A 124 -4.80 -12.34 -3.93
C PHE A 124 -3.94 -13.55 -3.58
N SER A 125 -3.62 -14.36 -4.57
CA SER A 125 -2.63 -15.45 -4.43
C SER A 125 -1.20 -14.89 -4.37
N THR A 126 -0.26 -15.67 -3.84
CA THR A 126 1.16 -15.28 -3.82
C THR A 126 1.71 -15.01 -5.23
N ALA A 127 1.26 -15.76 -6.24
CA ALA A 127 1.66 -15.53 -7.63
C ALA A 127 1.14 -14.17 -8.15
N GLN A 128 -0.09 -13.78 -7.79
CA GLN A 128 -0.62 -12.46 -8.13
C GLN A 128 0.15 -11.35 -7.42
N VAL A 129 0.45 -11.51 -6.13
CA VAL A 129 1.25 -10.53 -5.37
C VAL A 129 2.66 -10.38 -5.94
N ASN A 130 3.31 -11.47 -6.34
CA ASN A 130 4.63 -11.43 -7.00
C ASN A 130 4.59 -10.63 -8.31
N LEU A 131 3.56 -10.85 -9.14
CA LEU A 131 3.39 -10.11 -10.38
C LEU A 131 3.15 -8.63 -10.12
N MET A 132 2.24 -8.33 -9.19
CA MET A 132 1.89 -6.96 -8.81
C MET A 132 3.10 -6.18 -8.26
N GLU A 133 3.93 -6.81 -7.42
CA GLU A 133 5.18 -6.21 -6.95
C GLU A 133 6.12 -5.90 -8.12
N LYS A 134 6.34 -6.87 -9.01
CA LYS A 134 7.22 -6.70 -10.17
C LYS A 134 6.74 -5.57 -11.10
N GLU A 135 5.44 -5.53 -11.38
CA GLU A 135 4.83 -4.48 -12.21
C GLU A 135 4.96 -3.11 -11.54
N PHE A 136 4.67 -3.02 -10.24
CA PHE A 136 4.78 -1.77 -9.49
C PHE A 136 6.21 -1.24 -9.45
N LEU A 137 7.20 -2.09 -9.20
CA LEU A 137 8.62 -1.71 -9.25
C LEU A 137 9.03 -1.24 -10.65
N GLY A 138 8.51 -1.90 -11.69
CA GLY A 138 8.70 -1.48 -13.09
C GLY A 138 8.14 -0.08 -13.34
N LEU A 139 6.92 0.22 -12.87
CA LEU A 139 6.32 1.54 -13.00
C LEU A 139 7.11 2.63 -12.23
N LEU A 140 7.76 2.26 -11.13
CA LEU A 140 8.65 3.16 -10.39
C LEU A 140 10.05 3.30 -10.99
N ASP A 141 10.38 2.61 -12.09
CA ASP A 141 11.75 2.49 -12.59
C ASP A 141 12.74 2.08 -11.49
N TYR A 142 12.27 1.26 -10.54
CA TYR A 142 13.01 0.83 -9.36
C TYR A 142 13.54 1.97 -8.47
N GLN A 143 13.01 3.20 -8.62
CA GLN A 143 13.30 4.34 -7.75
C GLN A 143 12.55 4.19 -6.44
N VAL A 144 13.03 3.29 -5.57
CA VAL A 144 12.44 2.99 -4.25
C VAL A 144 13.18 3.64 -3.10
N TRP A 145 14.34 4.26 -3.35
CA TRP A 145 15.07 4.98 -2.31
C TRP A 145 14.24 6.16 -1.81
N VAL A 146 14.09 6.24 -0.49
CA VAL A 146 13.40 7.31 0.24
C VAL A 146 14.26 7.66 1.44
N ASN A 147 14.59 8.93 1.60
CA ASN A 147 15.40 9.42 2.71
C ASN A 147 14.54 10.19 3.72
N ASP A 148 15.12 10.48 4.89
CA ASP A 148 14.43 11.20 5.97
C ASP A 148 13.94 12.59 5.55
N LYS A 149 14.70 13.28 4.69
CA LYS A 149 14.30 14.60 4.18
C LYS A 149 13.04 14.51 3.34
N GLU A 150 12.94 13.53 2.45
CA GLU A 150 11.76 13.32 1.60
C GLU A 150 10.53 12.95 2.44
N ILE A 151 10.71 12.16 3.50
CA ILE A 151 9.64 11.86 4.46
C ILE A 151 9.18 13.15 5.15
N GLN A 152 10.12 13.99 5.61
CA GLN A 152 9.81 15.27 6.24
C GLN A 152 9.12 16.24 5.28
N ASP A 153 9.63 16.37 4.06
CA ASP A 153 9.04 17.21 3.02
C ASP A 153 7.59 16.78 2.73
N PHE A 154 7.35 15.46 2.58
CA PHE A 154 6.01 14.92 2.36
C PHE A 154 5.06 15.18 3.53
N LEU A 155 5.54 15.02 4.77
CA LEU A 155 4.75 15.32 5.96
C LEU A 155 4.41 16.80 6.08
N GLU A 156 5.34 17.70 5.75
CA GLU A 156 5.11 19.15 5.77
C GLU A 156 4.16 19.60 4.66
N GLU A 157 4.27 19.01 3.47
CA GLU A 157 3.38 19.27 2.35
C GLU A 157 1.93 18.86 2.67
N HIS A 158 1.75 17.71 3.32
CA HIS A 158 0.44 17.12 3.60
C HIS A 158 0.00 17.23 5.07
N LYS A 159 0.58 18.16 5.84
CA LYS A 159 0.29 18.30 7.27
C LYS A 159 -1.17 18.62 7.58
N ALA A 160 -1.85 19.33 6.68
CA ALA A 160 -3.25 19.71 6.87
C ALA A 160 -4.18 18.49 6.78
N GLU A 161 -3.88 17.56 5.87
CA GLU A 161 -4.63 16.33 5.66
C GLU A 161 -4.24 15.23 6.66
N LEU A 162 -2.94 15.15 6.99
CA LEU A 162 -2.40 14.15 7.91
C LEU A 162 -2.58 14.51 9.38
N CYS A 163 -3.03 15.73 9.67
CA CYS A 163 -3.14 16.35 10.99
C CYS A 163 -3.31 15.31 12.12
N PHE A 164 -2.18 14.95 12.73
CA PHE A 164 -2.12 14.16 13.95
C PHE A 164 -2.49 15.12 15.07
N ILE A 165 -3.79 15.33 15.29
CA ILE A 165 -4.30 16.15 16.40
C ILE A 165 -3.87 15.53 17.73
#